data_AF-A0A497AE01-F1
#
_entry.id   AF-A0A497AE01-F1
#
_cell.length_a   1.000
_cell.length_b   1.000
_cell.length_c   1.000
_cell.angle_alpha   90.00
_cell.angle_beta   90.00
_cell.angle_gamma   90.00
#
_symmetry.space_group_name_H-M   'P 1'
#
loop_
_entity.id
_entity.type
_entity.pdbx_description
1 polymer ?
#
loop_
_entity_poly.entity_id
_entity_poly.type
_entity_poly.pdbx_seq_one_letter_code
_entity_poly.pdbx_strand_id
1 'polypeptide(L)'
;MKIMISSRRNHRTRIVCIFLIAVALIAVMAGCNATQYEITMAVNPEEGGTAIDLTGASPYEAGAKVTIKAEANLSYRFVKWTAPAGTFDDEEATETTFTMPARDVTVTANFELVPPDHYKFYEVGGEKVPIGEEVQLVDQFGTSNATVEAATYFGNPVEKIHGDMKAPIADENRHYTLYKLLLEREPESWTVTVNNQFQDDVELTVFGPLYLAVPTQKEDHEAPVCLNHYLVYKAYGPMVNDEVVLSDQFIEDEPAVVYEPYYFANPVKKTVVDSGDVAAIEDPDLHWVLYNIWDEASPPIDKRIQINNQFGNQTLDLLEQEFLATPSQKLEWEQPLNHFKCYLAEWADEPPMFEVPVQLEDQFVTINATVLWPELFANPVQKEKMVGEEEWEKTPISDPKDHLTFYLLAYNMTPQVWEVTVTNQFDPAPDYQTLWITGPKYLAVPTQKGDHSPPDSLDHFLVYEVLDYTWVPEASLFLRDQFTEQYADVHVPKYFAVPAKKTHGSVTTPIIEGDYHLVFYWIDGGSAYNEVPLPIENQFGKQLLWWQQSEYDLLGAPSVKLDVKGP
;
A
#
# COMPACT_ATOMS: atom_id res chain seq x y z
N MET A 1 28.07 -63.63 46.97
CA MET A 1 27.88 -62.45 47.83
C MET A 1 26.38 -62.34 48.10
N LYS A 2 25.98 -62.58 49.36
CA LYS A 2 24.65 -62.47 50.05
C LYS A 2 23.36 -62.53 49.19
N ILE A 3 22.48 -63.55 49.23
CA ILE A 3 21.69 -64.24 50.29
C ILE A 3 20.18 -63.85 50.22
N MET A 4 19.33 -64.90 50.17
CA MET A 4 17.93 -65.07 50.65
C MET A 4 16.79 -64.20 50.09
N ILE A 5 15.75 -64.78 49.48
CA ILE A 5 14.59 -65.53 50.06
C ILE A 5 13.60 -64.62 50.80
N SER A 6 12.33 -64.90 50.51
CA SER A 6 11.13 -64.67 51.34
C SER A 6 10.46 -63.30 51.12
N SER A 7 9.13 -63.18 51.12
CA SER A 7 8.02 -64.11 51.40
C SER A 7 6.77 -63.24 51.58
N ARG A 8 5.59 -63.89 51.46
CA ARG A 8 4.31 -63.54 52.12
C ARG A 8 3.57 -62.35 51.51
N ARG A 9 2.23 -62.39 51.42
CA ARG A 9 1.19 -63.41 51.64
C ARG A 9 -0.12 -62.70 51.27
N ASN A 10 -1.07 -63.51 50.79
CA ASN A 10 -2.51 -63.52 51.11
C ASN A 10 -3.19 -62.16 51.40
N HIS A 11 -4.31 -61.83 50.75
CA HIS A 11 -5.57 -62.57 50.89
C HIS A 11 -6.47 -62.12 49.71
N ARG A 12 -7.00 -63.01 48.85
CA ARG A 12 -8.28 -63.75 49.04
C ARG A 12 -9.38 -62.78 49.53
N THR A 13 -10.54 -62.65 48.89
CA THR A 13 -11.49 -63.75 48.59
C THR A 13 -12.66 -63.14 47.79
N ARG A 14 -13.09 -63.74 46.66
CA ARG A 14 -14.35 -64.54 46.49
C ARG A 14 -15.63 -63.68 46.34
N ILE A 15 -16.64 -63.95 45.49
CA ILE A 15 -17.44 -65.18 45.29
C ILE A 15 -18.44 -64.86 44.14
N VAL A 16 -18.57 -65.67 43.06
CA VAL A 16 -19.68 -66.64 42.73
C VAL A 16 -20.75 -66.03 41.80
N CYS A 17 -20.91 -66.49 40.54
CA CYS A 17 -21.66 -67.69 40.06
C CYS A 17 -23.20 -67.47 40.15
N ILE A 18 -24.11 -67.83 39.23
CA ILE A 18 -24.26 -69.02 38.37
C ILE A 18 -25.57 -68.85 37.52
N PHE A 19 -25.58 -69.37 36.28
CA PHE A 19 -26.61 -70.17 35.54
C PHE A 19 -28.08 -70.14 36.08
N LEU A 20 -29.20 -70.12 35.33
CA LEU A 20 -29.59 -70.82 34.09
C LEU A 20 -31.11 -70.63 33.76
N ILE A 21 -31.51 -70.94 32.51
CA ILE A 21 -32.83 -71.39 31.98
C ILE A 21 -33.71 -70.37 31.22
N ALA A 22 -33.49 -70.40 29.90
CA ALA A 22 -34.44 -70.57 28.79
C ALA A 22 -35.91 -70.11 28.93
N VAL A 23 -36.26 -69.10 28.14
CA VAL A 23 -37.49 -69.07 27.33
C VAL A 23 -37.09 -68.67 25.91
N ALA A 24 -37.40 -69.53 24.95
CA ALA A 24 -37.34 -69.20 23.54
C ALA A 24 -38.43 -68.16 23.24
N LEU A 25 -38.00 -66.93 22.99
CA LEU A 25 -38.74 -65.97 22.17
C LEU A 25 -37.85 -65.69 20.97
N ILE A 26 -38.33 -66.16 19.83
CA ILE A 26 -37.82 -65.82 18.50
C ILE A 26 -37.97 -64.31 18.36
N ALA A 27 -36.90 -63.58 18.64
CA ALA A 27 -36.62 -62.31 18.01
C ALA A 27 -35.43 -62.57 17.09
N VAL A 28 -35.75 -62.93 15.85
CA VAL A 28 -34.87 -62.66 14.72
C VAL A 28 -34.66 -61.15 14.74
N MET A 29 -33.65 -60.66 15.46
CA MET A 29 -32.87 -59.54 14.98
C MET A 29 -31.81 -60.22 14.10
N ALA A 30 -32.12 -60.65 12.87
CA ALA A 30 -32.05 -59.72 11.74
C ALA A 30 -31.72 -58.30 12.21
N GLY A 31 -30.50 -58.11 12.70
CA GLY A 31 -29.80 -56.88 12.39
C GLY A 31 -29.83 -56.84 10.88
N CYS A 32 -30.83 -56.13 10.35
CA CYS A 32 -30.81 -55.70 8.98
C CYS A 32 -29.49 -54.94 8.91
N ASN A 33 -28.44 -55.55 8.31
CA ASN A 33 -27.32 -54.78 7.80
C ASN A 33 -27.96 -53.94 6.71
N ALA A 34 -28.49 -52.80 7.12
CA ALA A 34 -29.07 -51.85 6.23
C ALA A 34 -27.92 -51.41 5.31
N THR A 35 -28.24 -51.38 4.02
CA THR A 35 -27.22 -51.21 2.99
C THR A 35 -26.83 -49.74 2.99
N GLN A 36 -25.59 -49.46 3.37
CA GLN A 36 -25.02 -48.13 3.41
C GLN A 36 -24.40 -47.78 2.06
N TYR A 37 -24.44 -46.49 1.74
CA TYR A 37 -23.98 -45.93 0.48
C TYR A 37 -23.02 -44.76 0.75
N GLU A 38 -22.01 -44.62 -0.07
CA GLU A 38 -21.03 -43.55 0.04
C GLU A 38 -21.57 -42.25 -0.58
N ILE A 39 -21.39 -41.15 0.14
CA ILE A 39 -21.53 -39.81 -0.43
C ILE A 39 -20.12 -39.26 -0.72
N THR A 40 -19.93 -38.73 -1.93
CA THR A 40 -18.70 -38.01 -2.30
C THR A 40 -19.05 -36.54 -2.51
N MET A 41 -18.35 -35.63 -1.81
CA MET A 41 -18.48 -34.19 -2.03
C MET A 41 -17.57 -33.77 -3.18
N ALA A 42 -18.11 -32.99 -4.12
CA ALA A 42 -17.39 -32.41 -5.24
C ALA A 42 -17.69 -30.91 -5.37
N VAL A 43 -16.82 -30.20 -6.07
CA VAL A 43 -16.90 -28.74 -6.29
C VAL A 43 -16.75 -28.48 -7.78
N ASN A 44 -17.52 -27.54 -8.34
CA ASN A 44 -17.45 -27.18 -9.75
C ASN A 44 -17.64 -25.65 -9.94
N PRO A 45 -16.63 -24.91 -10.44
CA PRO A 45 -15.26 -25.35 -10.69
C PRO A 45 -14.51 -25.67 -9.38
N GLU A 46 -13.40 -26.41 -9.44
CA GLU A 46 -12.65 -26.83 -8.23
C GLU A 46 -12.12 -25.63 -7.43
N GLU A 47 -11.70 -24.57 -8.11
CA GLU A 47 -11.25 -23.31 -7.50
C GLU A 47 -12.40 -22.48 -6.89
N GLY A 48 -13.66 -22.86 -7.12
CA GLY A 48 -14.81 -22.07 -6.73
C GLY A 48 -15.16 -22.09 -5.24
N GLY A 49 -14.69 -23.10 -4.50
CA GLY A 49 -15.00 -23.22 -3.07
C GLY A 49 -14.71 -24.59 -2.50
N THR A 50 -15.34 -24.87 -1.37
CA THR A 50 -15.32 -26.18 -0.72
C THR A 50 -16.75 -26.70 -0.54
N ALA A 51 -16.88 -28.03 -0.50
CA ALA A 51 -18.13 -28.72 -0.22
C ALA A 51 -17.91 -29.71 0.93
N ILE A 52 -18.69 -29.57 1.99
CA ILE A 52 -18.47 -30.23 3.28
C ILE A 52 -19.71 -31.06 3.65
N ASP A 53 -19.51 -32.31 4.01
CA ASP A 53 -20.49 -33.10 4.75
C ASP A 53 -20.36 -32.77 6.25
N LEU A 54 -21.27 -31.93 6.75
CA LEU A 54 -21.29 -31.53 8.17
C LEU A 54 -21.75 -32.67 9.09
N THR A 55 -22.46 -33.66 8.56
CA THR A 55 -22.88 -34.84 9.35
C THR A 55 -21.70 -35.78 9.58
N GLY A 56 -20.78 -35.88 8.61
CA GLY A 56 -19.46 -36.50 8.76
C GLY A 56 -19.49 -37.99 9.10
N ALA A 57 -20.56 -38.70 8.70
CA ALA A 57 -20.81 -40.09 9.04
C ALA A 57 -20.96 -41.00 7.80
N SER A 58 -20.49 -40.57 6.62
CA SER A 58 -20.44 -41.44 5.43
C SER A 58 -19.72 -42.76 5.75
N PRO A 59 -20.26 -43.93 5.34
CA PRO A 59 -21.44 -44.12 4.47
C PRO A 59 -22.79 -44.07 5.20
N TYR A 60 -23.86 -43.74 4.47
CA TYR A 60 -25.21 -43.50 4.99
C TYR A 60 -26.26 -44.52 4.50
N GLU A 61 -27.29 -44.76 5.30
CA GLU A 61 -28.46 -45.54 4.88
C GLU A 61 -29.34 -44.77 3.87
N ALA A 62 -30.05 -45.49 3.00
CA ALA A 62 -31.06 -44.88 2.14
C ALA A 62 -32.14 -44.15 2.96
N GLY A 63 -32.43 -42.90 2.60
CA GLY A 63 -33.36 -42.02 3.31
C GLY A 63 -32.76 -41.28 4.50
N ALA A 64 -31.48 -41.48 4.83
CA ALA A 64 -30.79 -40.67 5.83
C ALA A 64 -30.73 -39.20 5.38
N LYS A 65 -30.83 -38.30 6.35
CA LYS A 65 -30.67 -36.85 6.16
C LYS A 65 -29.23 -36.46 6.47
N VAL A 66 -28.54 -35.91 5.47
CA VAL A 66 -27.13 -35.49 5.54
C VAL A 66 -27.10 -33.97 5.42
N THR A 67 -26.70 -33.28 6.49
CA THR A 67 -26.45 -31.83 6.46
C THR A 67 -25.15 -31.57 5.71
N ILE A 68 -25.21 -30.72 4.68
CA ILE A 68 -24.09 -30.36 3.81
C ILE A 68 -23.94 -28.83 3.76
N LYS A 69 -22.71 -28.36 3.56
CA LYS A 69 -22.37 -26.93 3.48
C LYS A 69 -21.39 -26.66 2.34
N ALA A 70 -21.62 -25.57 1.62
CA ALA A 70 -20.74 -25.01 0.61
C ALA A 70 -20.12 -23.71 1.16
N GLU A 71 -18.81 -23.56 1.00
CA GLU A 71 -18.10 -22.33 1.35
C GLU A 71 -17.40 -21.84 0.08
N ALA A 72 -17.81 -20.68 -0.43
CA ALA A 72 -17.23 -20.12 -1.64
C ALA A 72 -15.80 -19.62 -1.37
N ASN A 73 -14.91 -19.80 -2.35
CA ASN A 73 -13.62 -19.15 -2.35
C ASN A 73 -13.77 -17.67 -2.77
N LEU A 74 -12.69 -16.92 -2.59
CA LEU A 74 -12.56 -15.53 -3.04
C LEU A 74 -13.04 -15.36 -4.48
N SER A 75 -13.80 -14.30 -4.74
CA SER A 75 -14.34 -13.97 -6.06
C SER A 75 -15.29 -15.02 -6.64
N TYR A 76 -15.78 -15.98 -5.84
CA TYR A 76 -16.83 -16.91 -6.23
C TYR A 76 -18.07 -16.74 -5.36
N ARG A 77 -19.22 -17.12 -5.90
CA ARG A 77 -20.44 -17.34 -5.13
C ARG A 77 -21.00 -18.73 -5.38
N PHE A 78 -21.60 -19.29 -4.34
CA PHE A 78 -22.35 -20.54 -4.46
C PHE A 78 -23.60 -20.32 -5.31
N VAL A 79 -23.83 -21.20 -6.28
CA VAL A 79 -24.99 -21.15 -7.17
C VAL A 79 -26.03 -22.17 -6.74
N LYS A 80 -25.64 -23.45 -6.65
CA LYS A 80 -26.53 -24.54 -6.24
C LYS A 80 -25.84 -25.88 -6.03
N TRP A 81 -26.52 -26.76 -5.32
CA TRP A 81 -26.20 -28.17 -5.21
C TRP A 81 -26.74 -28.97 -6.41
N THR A 82 -25.99 -29.99 -6.83
CA THR A 82 -26.47 -30.95 -7.84
C THR A 82 -26.02 -32.37 -7.50
N ALA A 83 -26.85 -33.35 -7.85
CA ALA A 83 -26.53 -34.76 -7.68
C ALA A 83 -27.28 -35.61 -8.73
N PRO A 84 -26.74 -36.76 -9.17
CA PRO A 84 -27.42 -37.64 -10.11
C PRO A 84 -28.59 -38.43 -9.48
N ALA A 85 -28.73 -38.44 -8.16
CA ALA A 85 -29.80 -39.06 -7.40
C ALA A 85 -29.89 -38.44 -5.99
N GLY A 86 -31.02 -38.64 -5.29
CA GLY A 86 -31.30 -38.01 -3.99
C GLY A 86 -32.11 -36.72 -4.14
N THR A 87 -32.38 -36.03 -3.03
CA THR A 87 -33.12 -34.75 -3.02
C THR A 87 -32.53 -33.79 -2.00
N PHE A 88 -32.58 -32.50 -2.30
CA PHE A 88 -32.22 -31.42 -1.38
C PHE A 88 -33.49 -30.84 -0.76
N ASP A 89 -33.42 -30.46 0.52
CA ASP A 89 -34.50 -29.67 1.15
C ASP A 89 -34.55 -28.26 0.50
N ASP A 90 -33.38 -27.70 0.19
CA ASP A 90 -33.20 -26.49 -0.64
C ASP A 90 -31.86 -26.63 -1.41
N GLU A 91 -31.88 -26.64 -2.74
CA GLU A 91 -30.64 -26.79 -3.54
C GLU A 91 -29.86 -25.48 -3.72
N GLU A 92 -30.47 -24.32 -3.45
CA GLU A 92 -29.85 -22.99 -3.61
C GLU A 92 -29.29 -22.44 -2.29
N ALA A 93 -29.61 -23.07 -1.15
CA ALA A 93 -29.04 -22.73 0.15
C ALA A 93 -27.59 -23.24 0.31
N THR A 94 -26.69 -22.36 0.76
CA THR A 94 -25.28 -22.70 1.05
C THR A 94 -25.14 -23.79 2.11
N GLU A 95 -26.07 -23.87 3.06
CA GLU A 95 -26.23 -24.99 3.99
C GLU A 95 -27.62 -25.62 3.81
N THR A 96 -27.67 -26.93 3.55
CA THR A 96 -28.92 -27.64 3.27
C THR A 96 -28.88 -29.08 3.76
N THR A 97 -30.01 -29.78 3.67
CA THR A 97 -30.10 -31.22 3.96
C THR A 97 -30.29 -32.00 2.67
N PHE A 98 -29.38 -32.94 2.42
CA PHE A 98 -29.47 -33.92 1.35
C PHE A 98 -30.05 -35.24 1.86
N THR A 99 -31.05 -35.79 1.16
CA THR A 99 -31.64 -37.09 1.47
C THR A 99 -30.99 -38.19 0.65
N MET A 100 -30.34 -39.13 1.33
CA MET A 100 -29.49 -40.14 0.70
C MET A 100 -30.31 -41.13 -0.16
N PRO A 101 -29.94 -41.35 -1.44
CA PRO A 101 -30.58 -42.38 -2.27
C PRO A 101 -30.07 -43.79 -1.92
N ALA A 102 -30.72 -44.82 -2.47
CA ALA A 102 -30.29 -46.22 -2.33
C ALA A 102 -29.14 -46.59 -3.31
N ARG A 103 -28.11 -45.73 -3.39
CA ARG A 103 -26.89 -45.90 -4.22
C ARG A 103 -25.83 -44.89 -3.80
N ASP A 104 -24.57 -45.19 -4.10
CA ASP A 104 -23.49 -44.22 -3.98
C ASP A 104 -23.76 -43.01 -4.89
N VAL A 105 -23.41 -41.82 -4.40
CA VAL A 105 -23.72 -40.56 -5.06
C VAL A 105 -22.63 -39.52 -4.86
N THR A 106 -22.38 -38.75 -5.91
CA THR A 106 -21.54 -37.55 -5.83
C THR A 106 -22.45 -36.33 -5.76
N VAL A 107 -22.34 -35.57 -4.67
CA VAL A 107 -23.04 -34.30 -4.48
C VAL A 107 -22.05 -33.18 -4.79
N THR A 108 -22.41 -32.32 -5.75
CA THR A 108 -21.54 -31.27 -6.28
C THR A 108 -22.06 -29.90 -5.87
N ALA A 109 -21.23 -29.09 -5.21
CA ALA A 109 -21.45 -27.66 -5.03
C ALA A 109 -21.01 -26.93 -6.30
N ASN A 110 -21.91 -26.17 -6.92
CA ASN A 110 -21.58 -25.36 -8.09
C ASN A 110 -21.35 -23.91 -7.66
N PHE A 111 -20.30 -23.33 -8.19
CA PHE A 111 -19.90 -21.94 -7.96
C PHE A 111 -19.76 -21.21 -9.29
N GLU A 112 -19.84 -19.89 -9.24
CA GLU A 112 -19.52 -19.04 -10.37
C GLU A 112 -18.65 -17.86 -9.93
N LEU A 113 -17.80 -17.40 -10.85
CA LEU A 113 -16.93 -16.25 -10.63
C LEU A 113 -17.78 -14.97 -10.58
N VAL A 114 -17.62 -14.19 -9.54
CA VAL A 114 -18.22 -12.87 -9.34
C VAL A 114 -17.15 -11.83 -9.63
N PRO A 115 -17.30 -11.01 -10.67
CA PRO A 115 -16.34 -9.95 -10.95
C PRO A 115 -16.31 -8.93 -9.79
N PRO A 116 -15.21 -8.17 -9.63
CA PRO A 116 -15.16 -7.04 -8.73
C PRO A 116 -16.18 -5.97 -9.14
N ASP A 117 -16.83 -5.35 -8.16
CA ASP A 117 -17.76 -4.24 -8.38
C ASP A 117 -17.03 -2.91 -8.61
N HIS A 118 -17.71 -2.00 -9.29
CA HIS A 118 -17.44 -0.57 -9.22
C HIS A 118 -18.14 0.00 -7.99
N TYR A 119 -17.60 1.07 -7.39
CA TYR A 119 -18.24 1.74 -6.26
C TYR A 119 -18.41 3.23 -6.53
N LYS A 120 -19.58 3.76 -6.15
CA LYS A 120 -19.79 5.20 -6.01
C LYS A 120 -19.62 5.57 -4.54
N PHE A 121 -18.71 6.50 -4.26
CA PHE A 121 -18.44 6.99 -2.91
C PHE A 121 -19.19 8.29 -2.66
N TYR A 122 -19.89 8.33 -1.53
CA TYR A 122 -20.66 9.47 -1.05
C TYR A 122 -20.01 10.08 0.17
N GLU A 123 -19.95 11.41 0.24
CA GLU A 123 -19.50 12.12 1.43
C GLU A 123 -20.46 11.89 2.59
N VAL A 124 -19.92 11.57 3.75
CA VAL A 124 -20.66 11.49 5.00
C VAL A 124 -20.69 12.86 5.65
N GLY A 125 -21.87 13.45 5.82
CA GLY A 125 -22.08 14.69 6.54
C GLY A 125 -22.18 14.54 8.06
N GLY A 126 -22.43 15.66 8.73
CA GLY A 126 -22.74 15.70 10.17
C GLY A 126 -21.52 15.65 11.10
N GLU A 127 -21.80 15.45 12.39
CA GLU A 127 -20.76 15.39 13.43
C GLU A 127 -19.94 14.11 13.28
N LYS A 128 -18.63 14.28 13.04
CA LYS A 128 -17.68 13.18 12.94
C LYS A 128 -17.44 12.59 14.33
N VAL A 129 -17.88 11.35 14.54
CA VAL A 129 -17.66 10.62 15.79
C VAL A 129 -16.37 9.80 15.66
N PRO A 130 -15.33 10.07 16.47
CA PRO A 130 -14.11 9.27 16.45
C PRO A 130 -14.37 7.85 16.96
N ILE A 131 -13.79 6.86 16.27
CA ILE A 131 -13.75 5.45 16.67
C ILE A 131 -12.68 5.27 17.74
N GLY A 132 -11.47 5.80 17.51
CA GLY A 132 -10.36 5.74 18.45
C GLY A 132 -9.64 4.39 18.50
N GLU A 133 -9.92 3.47 17.58
CA GLU A 133 -9.29 2.14 17.54
C GLU A 133 -7.85 2.25 17.03
N GLU A 134 -6.90 1.66 17.75
CA GLU A 134 -5.51 1.59 17.33
C GLU A 134 -5.27 0.34 16.48
N VAL A 135 -4.67 0.53 15.30
CA VAL A 135 -4.44 -0.54 14.32
C VAL A 135 -3.02 -0.52 13.78
N GLN A 136 -2.48 -1.70 13.55
CA GLN A 136 -1.31 -1.93 12.71
C GLN A 136 -1.77 -2.36 11.32
N LEU A 137 -1.30 -1.65 10.31
CA LEU A 137 -1.70 -1.77 8.91
C LEU A 137 -0.48 -2.17 8.08
N VAL A 138 -0.57 -3.28 7.36
CA VAL A 138 0.51 -3.79 6.51
C VAL A 138 -0.02 -4.01 5.11
N ASP A 139 0.46 -3.21 4.17
CA ASP A 139 0.24 -3.39 2.74
C ASP A 139 1.59 -3.60 2.03
N GLN A 140 1.60 -3.54 0.70
CA GLN A 140 2.84 -3.72 -0.06
C GLN A 140 3.85 -2.57 0.10
N PHE A 141 3.40 -1.38 0.50
CA PHE A 141 4.23 -0.19 0.64
C PHE A 141 4.92 -0.13 2.00
N GLY A 142 4.36 -0.80 3.01
CA GLY A 142 5.05 -1.04 4.27
C GLY A 142 4.11 -1.25 5.44
N THR A 143 4.60 -0.91 6.62
CA THR A 143 3.84 -1.00 7.88
C THR A 143 3.55 0.40 8.41
N SER A 144 2.29 0.64 8.75
CA SER A 144 1.83 1.89 9.36
C SER A 144 1.02 1.59 10.61
N ASN A 145 1.30 2.33 11.68
CA ASN A 145 0.44 2.35 12.87
C ASN A 145 -0.45 3.60 12.80
N ALA A 146 -1.72 3.44 13.14
CA ALA A 146 -2.68 4.52 13.06
C ALA A 146 -3.80 4.39 14.10
N THR A 147 -4.39 5.53 14.45
CA THR A 147 -5.70 5.57 15.10
C THR A 147 -6.79 5.77 14.05
N VAL A 148 -7.83 4.96 14.09
CA VAL A 148 -9.02 5.11 13.24
C VAL A 148 -9.88 6.24 13.79
N GLU A 149 -10.07 7.31 13.01
CA GLU A 149 -10.86 8.48 13.41
C GLU A 149 -12.34 8.29 13.05
N ALA A 150 -12.84 8.86 11.97
CA ALA A 150 -14.27 8.90 11.69
C ALA A 150 -14.61 8.50 10.26
N ALA A 151 -15.83 8.00 10.05
CA ALA A 151 -16.38 7.73 8.74
C ALA A 151 -16.43 9.02 7.90
N THR A 152 -15.79 8.99 6.74
CA THR A 152 -15.68 10.14 5.83
C THR A 152 -16.44 9.90 4.53
N TYR A 153 -16.34 8.70 3.97
CA TYR A 153 -17.08 8.32 2.77
C TYR A 153 -17.75 6.96 2.93
N PHE A 154 -18.88 6.78 2.25
CA PHE A 154 -19.56 5.50 2.12
C PHE A 154 -19.56 5.06 0.65
N GLY A 155 -19.01 3.89 0.37
CA GLY A 155 -18.93 3.27 -0.95
C GLY A 155 -20.07 2.30 -1.18
N ASN A 156 -20.90 2.61 -2.17
CA ASN A 156 -22.04 1.81 -2.59
C ASN A 156 -21.76 1.17 -3.95
N PRO A 157 -22.07 -0.12 -4.19
CA PRO A 157 -21.84 -0.74 -5.49
C PRO A 157 -22.71 -0.05 -6.54
N VAL A 158 -22.12 0.18 -7.72
CA VAL A 158 -22.74 0.97 -8.79
C VAL A 158 -22.66 0.24 -10.11
N GLU A 159 -23.77 0.23 -10.85
CA GLU A 159 -23.80 -0.15 -12.24
C GLU A 159 -23.20 0.99 -13.07
N LYS A 160 -22.30 0.65 -13.99
CA LYS A 160 -21.67 1.62 -14.89
C LYS A 160 -21.87 1.23 -16.34
N ILE A 161 -22.32 2.19 -17.14
CA ILE A 161 -22.30 2.12 -18.61
C ILE A 161 -21.22 3.07 -19.12
N HIS A 162 -20.31 2.54 -19.94
CA HIS A 162 -19.25 3.29 -20.61
C HIS A 162 -19.22 2.88 -22.09
N GLY A 163 -19.66 3.78 -22.98
CA GLY A 163 -19.91 3.45 -24.38
C GLY A 163 -20.90 2.28 -24.52
N ASP A 164 -20.49 1.22 -25.22
CA ASP A 164 -21.29 -0.01 -25.38
C ASP A 164 -21.10 -1.03 -24.23
N MET A 165 -20.19 -0.76 -23.29
CA MET A 165 -19.88 -1.67 -22.18
C MET A 165 -20.76 -1.37 -20.98
N LYS A 166 -21.36 -2.42 -20.43
CA LYS A 166 -22.14 -2.38 -19.19
C LYS A 166 -21.48 -3.25 -18.13
N ALA A 167 -21.10 -2.64 -17.01
CA ALA A 167 -20.62 -3.30 -15.80
C ALA A 167 -21.78 -3.31 -14.78
N PRO A 168 -22.52 -4.42 -14.62
CA PRO A 168 -23.60 -4.51 -13.64
C PRO A 168 -23.05 -4.62 -12.21
N ILE A 169 -23.91 -4.35 -11.24
CA ILE A 169 -23.64 -4.70 -9.83
C ILE A 169 -23.59 -6.23 -9.73
N ALA A 170 -22.41 -6.74 -9.37
CA ALA A 170 -22.13 -8.17 -9.24
C ALA A 170 -22.67 -8.73 -7.92
N ASP A 171 -22.57 -7.94 -6.84
CA ASP A 171 -23.13 -8.27 -5.52
C ASP A 171 -23.54 -7.00 -4.76
N GLU A 172 -24.84 -6.87 -4.51
CA GLU A 172 -25.44 -5.72 -3.83
C GLU A 172 -25.05 -5.61 -2.34
N ASN A 173 -24.50 -6.66 -1.72
CA ASN A 173 -24.09 -6.66 -0.31
C ASN A 173 -22.68 -6.09 -0.07
N ARG A 174 -21.92 -5.82 -1.13
CA ARG A 174 -20.56 -5.32 -1.01
C ARG A 174 -20.58 -3.81 -0.84
N HIS A 175 -20.49 -3.32 0.39
CA HIS A 175 -20.33 -1.89 0.68
C HIS A 175 -19.03 -1.62 1.42
N TYR A 176 -18.57 -0.37 1.35
CA TYR A 176 -17.37 0.10 2.04
C TYR A 176 -17.65 1.36 2.86
N THR A 177 -16.93 1.52 3.95
CA THR A 177 -16.81 2.81 4.65
C THR A 177 -15.35 3.20 4.74
N LEU A 178 -15.01 4.43 4.34
CA LEU A 178 -13.67 4.99 4.48
C LEU A 178 -13.59 5.74 5.80
N TYR A 179 -12.74 5.25 6.68
CA TYR A 179 -12.43 5.91 7.94
C TYR A 179 -11.13 6.68 7.81
N LYS A 180 -11.13 7.95 8.22
CA LYS A 180 -9.92 8.75 8.26
C LYS A 180 -8.92 8.15 9.25
N LEU A 181 -7.64 8.18 8.89
CA LEU A 181 -6.54 7.71 9.73
C LEU A 181 -5.77 8.88 10.33
N LEU A 182 -5.37 8.73 11.59
CA LEU A 182 -4.37 9.55 12.24
C LEU A 182 -3.09 8.71 12.37
N LEU A 183 -2.07 9.02 11.58
CA LEU A 183 -0.81 8.27 11.53
C LEU A 183 0.16 8.66 12.66
N GLU A 184 0.91 7.70 13.16
CA GLU A 184 2.02 7.95 14.11
C GLU A 184 3.28 8.51 13.44
N ARG A 185 3.41 8.33 12.12
CA ARG A 185 4.54 8.79 11.31
C ARG A 185 4.08 9.68 10.17
N GLU A 186 5.02 10.46 9.64
CA GLU A 186 4.78 11.24 8.43
C GLU A 186 4.45 10.32 7.24
N PRO A 187 3.48 10.71 6.40
CA PRO A 187 3.13 9.96 5.20
C PRO A 187 4.27 9.96 4.17
N GLU A 188 4.38 8.85 3.47
CA GLU A 188 5.36 8.59 2.42
C GLU A 188 4.66 8.63 1.04
N SER A 189 5.43 8.65 -0.04
CA SER A 189 4.89 8.59 -1.41
C SER A 189 5.58 7.58 -2.30
N TRP A 190 4.84 7.08 -3.28
CA TRP A 190 5.25 6.08 -4.25
C TRP A 190 4.79 6.44 -5.65
N THR A 191 5.50 5.93 -6.65
CA THR A 191 5.05 5.87 -8.03
C THR A 191 4.40 4.51 -8.26
N VAL A 192 3.24 4.48 -8.91
CA VAL A 192 2.46 3.26 -9.16
C VAL A 192 1.94 3.26 -10.60
N THR A 193 2.26 2.23 -11.37
CA THR A 193 1.72 2.05 -12.72
C THR A 193 0.49 1.15 -12.67
N VAL A 194 -0.63 1.60 -13.22
CA VAL A 194 -1.91 0.88 -13.21
C VAL A 194 -2.57 0.81 -14.58
N ASN A 195 -3.36 -0.25 -14.79
CA ASN A 195 -4.24 -0.40 -15.95
C ASN A 195 -5.68 -0.50 -15.46
N ASN A 196 -6.56 0.26 -16.09
CA ASN A 196 -7.99 0.08 -15.94
C ASN A 196 -8.75 0.44 -17.22
N GLN A 197 -10.07 0.42 -17.14
CA GLN A 197 -10.95 0.65 -18.28
C GLN A 197 -10.86 2.05 -18.92
N PHE A 198 -10.21 3.02 -18.28
CA PHE A 198 -10.07 4.40 -18.75
C PHE A 198 -8.69 4.68 -19.31
N GLN A 199 -7.64 4.12 -18.69
CA GLN A 199 -6.26 4.36 -19.06
C GLN A 199 -5.44 3.07 -18.91
N ASP A 200 -4.54 2.85 -19.88
CA ASP A 200 -3.55 1.79 -19.88
C ASP A 200 -2.17 2.37 -19.55
N ASP A 201 -1.39 1.61 -18.77
CA ASP A 201 -0.03 1.89 -18.33
C ASP A 201 0.12 3.30 -17.71
N VAL A 202 -0.89 3.73 -16.93
CA VAL A 202 -0.90 5.07 -16.33
C VAL A 202 -0.08 5.08 -15.05
N GLU A 203 0.89 5.99 -15.00
CA GLU A 203 1.69 6.26 -13.82
C GLU A 203 0.96 7.23 -12.88
N LEU A 204 0.82 6.83 -11.61
CA LEU A 204 0.22 7.62 -10.54
C LEU A 204 1.27 7.91 -9.46
N THR A 205 1.34 9.16 -9.01
CA THR A 205 1.98 9.49 -7.74
C THR A 205 0.98 9.29 -6.62
N VAL A 206 1.26 8.40 -5.67
CA VAL A 206 0.39 8.12 -4.53
C VAL A 206 1.03 8.53 -3.21
N PHE A 207 0.26 9.13 -2.30
CA PHE A 207 0.73 9.71 -1.04
C PHE A 207 -0.22 9.40 0.12
N GLY A 208 0.32 8.94 1.24
CA GLY A 208 -0.49 8.60 2.43
C GLY A 208 0.11 7.48 3.27
N PRO A 209 -0.73 6.58 3.83
CA PRO A 209 -2.19 6.44 3.62
C PRO A 209 -3.02 7.51 4.34
N LEU A 210 -4.23 7.79 3.85
CA LEU A 210 -5.16 8.77 4.43
C LEU A 210 -6.42 8.14 5.04
N TYR A 211 -6.90 7.04 4.46
CA TYR A 211 -8.09 6.34 4.93
C TYR A 211 -7.87 4.83 5.00
N LEU A 212 -8.67 4.19 5.85
CA LEU A 212 -8.89 2.75 5.86
C LEU A 212 -10.30 2.46 5.31
N ALA A 213 -10.38 1.79 4.17
CA ALA A 213 -11.62 1.27 3.63
C ALA A 213 -11.98 -0.06 4.29
N VAL A 214 -13.19 -0.13 4.84
CA VAL A 214 -13.67 -1.27 5.62
C VAL A 214 -14.93 -1.86 4.99
N PRO A 215 -14.97 -3.17 4.67
CA PRO A 215 -16.20 -3.85 4.30
C PRO A 215 -17.30 -3.59 5.32
N THR A 216 -18.44 -3.11 4.86
CA THR A 216 -19.51 -2.59 5.71
C THR A 216 -20.84 -3.21 5.33
N GLN A 217 -21.62 -3.66 6.32
CA GLN A 217 -23.02 -4.01 6.13
C GLN A 217 -23.85 -2.73 6.13
N LYS A 218 -24.68 -2.55 5.11
CA LYS A 218 -25.76 -1.56 5.13
C LYS A 218 -27.06 -2.23 5.61
N GLU A 219 -27.91 -1.49 6.33
CA GLU A 219 -29.25 -1.97 6.68
C GLU A 219 -29.98 -2.55 5.46
N ASP A 220 -30.73 -3.63 5.71
CA ASP A 220 -31.41 -4.48 4.72
C ASP A 220 -30.51 -5.34 3.81
N HIS A 221 -29.19 -5.32 4.00
CA HIS A 221 -28.24 -6.19 3.29
C HIS A 221 -27.59 -7.20 4.24
N GLU A 222 -27.08 -8.29 3.66
CA GLU A 222 -26.22 -9.22 4.38
C GLU A 222 -24.85 -8.59 4.63
N ALA A 223 -24.13 -9.09 5.64
CA ALA A 223 -22.77 -8.63 5.88
C ALA A 223 -21.86 -9.07 4.72
N PRO A 224 -21.01 -8.18 4.19
CA PRO A 224 -20.09 -8.56 3.12
C PRO A 224 -19.11 -9.63 3.61
N VAL A 225 -18.90 -10.63 2.76
CA VAL A 225 -17.94 -11.72 2.97
C VAL A 225 -16.85 -11.69 1.90
N CYS A 226 -15.64 -12.16 2.25
CA CYS A 226 -14.52 -12.32 1.30
C CYS A 226 -14.10 -11.02 0.61
N LEU A 227 -14.06 -9.90 1.36
CA LEU A 227 -13.64 -8.60 0.87
C LEU A 227 -12.37 -8.13 1.58
N ASN A 228 -11.44 -7.57 0.81
CA ASN A 228 -10.30 -6.85 1.33
C ASN A 228 -10.71 -5.62 2.15
N HIS A 229 -9.92 -5.32 3.18
CA HIS A 229 -9.71 -3.94 3.63
C HIS A 229 -8.70 -3.26 2.70
N TYR A 230 -8.77 -1.92 2.59
CA TYR A 230 -7.80 -1.16 1.80
C TYR A 230 -7.23 0.02 2.58
N LEU A 231 -5.94 0.28 2.40
CA LEU A 231 -5.38 1.59 2.64
C LEU A 231 -5.64 2.48 1.42
N VAL A 232 -6.14 3.68 1.64
CA VAL A 232 -6.46 4.63 0.59
C VAL A 232 -5.46 5.78 0.62
N TYR A 233 -4.74 5.95 -0.48
CA TYR A 233 -3.70 6.96 -0.71
C TYR A 233 -4.26 8.06 -1.59
N LYS A 234 -3.88 9.31 -1.35
CA LYS A 234 -4.09 10.39 -2.31
C LYS A 234 -3.36 10.04 -3.60
N ALA A 235 -4.03 10.13 -4.74
CA ALA A 235 -3.42 9.89 -6.05
C ALA A 235 -3.37 11.19 -6.85
N TYR A 236 -2.34 11.30 -7.69
CA TYR A 236 -2.15 12.32 -8.72
C TYR A 236 -1.78 11.61 -10.01
N GLY A 237 -2.39 12.02 -11.11
CA GLY A 237 -2.17 11.41 -12.43
C GLY A 237 -2.91 12.19 -13.52
N PRO A 238 -2.76 11.78 -14.79
CA PRO A 238 -3.35 12.48 -15.93
C PRO A 238 -4.90 12.45 -15.88
N MET A 239 -5.52 13.55 -16.31
CA MET A 239 -6.98 13.63 -16.45
C MET A 239 -7.53 12.59 -17.44
N VAL A 240 -8.70 12.04 -17.13
CA VAL A 240 -9.45 11.14 -18.03
C VAL A 240 -10.40 11.95 -18.92
N ASN A 241 -11.28 12.76 -18.32
CA ASN A 241 -12.32 13.54 -19.00
C ASN A 241 -13.23 12.70 -19.91
N ASP A 242 -13.80 11.62 -19.35
CA ASP A 242 -14.65 10.69 -20.10
C ASP A 242 -16.04 10.56 -19.48
N GLU A 243 -17.05 10.26 -20.29
CA GLU A 243 -18.46 10.22 -19.88
C GLU A 243 -18.92 8.79 -19.56
N VAL A 244 -19.63 8.65 -18.45
CA VAL A 244 -20.26 7.39 -18.03
C VAL A 244 -21.70 7.63 -17.58
N VAL A 245 -22.50 6.57 -17.56
CA VAL A 245 -23.82 6.58 -16.89
C VAL A 245 -23.73 5.65 -15.69
N LEU A 246 -24.11 6.16 -14.52
CA LEU A 246 -24.04 5.49 -13.23
C LEU A 246 -25.44 5.26 -12.68
N SER A 247 -25.68 4.06 -12.15
CA SER A 247 -26.95 3.71 -11.53
C SER A 247 -26.69 2.88 -10.27
N ASP A 248 -27.20 3.33 -9.14
CA ASP A 248 -27.16 2.60 -7.88
C ASP A 248 -28.49 2.74 -7.11
N GLN A 249 -28.55 2.19 -5.89
CA GLN A 249 -29.79 2.22 -5.09
C GLN A 249 -30.24 3.63 -4.65
N PHE A 250 -29.41 4.67 -4.84
CA PHE A 250 -29.72 6.04 -4.41
C PHE A 250 -30.00 6.96 -5.60
N ILE A 251 -29.27 6.80 -6.70
CA ILE A 251 -29.41 7.59 -7.93
C ILE A 251 -29.43 6.66 -9.13
N GLU A 252 -30.45 6.79 -9.97
CA GLU A 252 -30.69 5.95 -11.14
C GLU A 252 -30.35 6.70 -12.44
N ASP A 253 -29.64 6.04 -13.35
CA ASP A 253 -29.33 6.49 -14.72
C ASP A 253 -28.75 7.91 -14.83
N GLU A 254 -27.76 8.22 -13.99
CA GLU A 254 -27.13 9.53 -13.91
C GLU A 254 -25.88 9.64 -14.80
N PRO A 255 -25.83 10.58 -15.76
CA PRO A 255 -24.60 10.90 -16.47
C PRO A 255 -23.57 11.54 -15.52
N ALA A 256 -22.33 11.07 -15.59
CA ALA A 256 -21.20 11.63 -14.84
C ALA A 256 -19.97 11.75 -15.74
N VAL A 257 -19.14 12.76 -15.48
CA VAL A 257 -17.82 12.89 -16.09
C VAL A 257 -16.78 12.36 -15.12
N VAL A 258 -15.90 11.49 -15.61
CA VAL A 258 -14.76 10.95 -14.89
C VAL A 258 -13.56 11.87 -15.15
N TYR A 259 -13.13 12.60 -14.13
CA TYR A 259 -12.04 13.57 -14.23
C TYR A 259 -10.68 12.93 -13.91
N GLU A 260 -9.92 13.46 -12.96
CA GLU A 260 -8.61 12.95 -12.55
C GLU A 260 -8.70 11.78 -11.54
N PRO A 261 -7.69 10.89 -11.52
CA PRO A 261 -7.53 9.96 -10.41
C PRO A 261 -7.29 10.75 -9.11
N TYR A 262 -8.08 10.46 -8.08
CA TYR A 262 -8.08 11.21 -6.83
C TYR A 262 -7.57 10.38 -5.64
N TYR A 263 -7.90 9.09 -5.59
CA TYR A 263 -7.31 8.14 -4.64
C TYR A 263 -6.90 6.82 -5.29
N PHE A 264 -5.94 6.15 -4.66
CA PHE A 264 -5.53 4.78 -4.96
C PHE A 264 -5.77 3.91 -3.72
N ALA A 265 -6.52 2.82 -3.87
CA ALA A 265 -6.82 1.87 -2.78
C ALA A 265 -5.98 0.61 -2.94
N ASN A 266 -5.20 0.30 -1.91
CA ASN A 266 -4.25 -0.81 -1.85
C ASN A 266 -4.68 -1.83 -0.80
N PRO A 267 -4.78 -3.14 -1.12
CA PRO A 267 -5.16 -4.16 -0.15
C PRO A 267 -4.28 -4.14 1.10
N VAL A 268 -4.90 -4.21 2.27
CA VAL A 268 -4.17 -4.10 3.55
C VAL A 268 -4.56 -5.22 4.51
N LYS A 269 -3.54 -5.78 5.17
CA LYS A 269 -3.71 -6.57 6.38
C LYS A 269 -3.85 -5.63 7.56
N LYS A 270 -4.97 -5.72 8.29
CA LYS A 270 -5.22 -4.92 9.49
C LYS A 270 -5.14 -5.80 10.73
N THR A 271 -4.38 -5.37 11.73
CA THR A 271 -4.32 -5.98 13.05
C THR A 271 -4.78 -4.97 14.09
N VAL A 272 -5.78 -5.32 14.88
CA VAL A 272 -6.24 -4.48 16.01
C VAL A 272 -5.25 -4.63 17.16
N VAL A 273 -4.75 -3.50 17.70
CA VAL A 273 -3.67 -3.51 18.70
C VAL A 273 -4.12 -4.17 20.01
N ASP A 274 -5.32 -3.83 20.49
CA ASP A 274 -5.81 -4.28 21.79
C ASP A 274 -6.26 -5.75 21.80
N SER A 275 -7.02 -6.18 20.78
CA SER A 275 -7.55 -7.55 20.71
C SER A 275 -6.61 -8.53 20.03
N GLY A 276 -5.72 -8.04 19.16
CA GLY A 276 -4.92 -8.86 18.26
C GLY A 276 -5.71 -9.45 17.08
N ASP A 277 -6.95 -9.00 16.86
CA ASP A 277 -7.76 -9.49 15.74
C ASP A 277 -7.14 -9.08 14.41
N VAL A 278 -7.05 -10.04 13.48
CA VAL A 278 -6.41 -9.86 12.18
C VAL A 278 -7.46 -9.99 11.08
N ALA A 279 -7.58 -8.97 10.24
CA ALA A 279 -8.16 -9.07 8.91
C ALA A 279 -7.02 -9.27 7.90
N ALA A 280 -7.00 -10.43 7.24
CA ALA A 280 -6.01 -10.76 6.23
C ALA A 280 -6.32 -10.07 4.89
N ILE A 281 -5.33 -10.06 3.99
CA ILE A 281 -5.56 -9.69 2.59
C ILE A 281 -6.21 -10.89 1.91
N GLU A 282 -7.41 -10.67 1.38
CA GLU A 282 -8.23 -11.65 0.68
C GLU A 282 -7.78 -11.77 -0.79
N ASP A 283 -7.63 -10.63 -1.50
CA ASP A 283 -7.11 -10.53 -2.86
C ASP A 283 -5.93 -9.53 -2.94
N PRO A 284 -4.67 -9.96 -3.06
CA PRO A 284 -3.55 -9.03 -3.11
C PRO A 284 -3.44 -8.25 -4.43
N ASP A 285 -4.12 -8.68 -5.50
CA ASP A 285 -3.98 -8.12 -6.84
C ASP A 285 -5.13 -7.17 -7.21
N LEU A 286 -6.25 -7.23 -6.49
CA LEU A 286 -7.37 -6.31 -6.67
C LEU A 286 -7.07 -4.94 -6.04
N HIS A 287 -6.87 -3.91 -6.86
CA HIS A 287 -6.70 -2.53 -6.42
C HIS A 287 -7.82 -1.66 -6.97
N TRP A 288 -7.97 -0.45 -6.42
CA TRP A 288 -8.87 0.56 -7.00
C TRP A 288 -8.20 1.88 -7.28
N VAL A 289 -8.57 2.49 -8.40
CA VAL A 289 -8.41 3.93 -8.61
C VAL A 289 -9.78 4.57 -8.44
N LEU A 290 -9.86 5.54 -7.54
CA LEU A 290 -11.03 6.37 -7.29
C LEU A 290 -10.87 7.66 -8.06
N TYR A 291 -11.71 7.87 -9.06
CA TYR A 291 -11.74 9.06 -9.88
C TYR A 291 -12.72 10.08 -9.34
N ASN A 292 -12.36 11.36 -9.43
CA ASN A 292 -13.27 12.45 -9.15
C ASN A 292 -14.43 12.45 -10.16
N ILE A 293 -15.66 12.47 -9.66
CA ILE A 293 -16.90 12.61 -10.45
C ILE A 293 -17.78 13.75 -9.92
N TRP A 294 -17.27 14.52 -8.96
CA TRP A 294 -18.03 15.62 -8.36
C TRP A 294 -18.22 16.75 -9.36
N ASP A 295 -19.43 17.30 -9.38
CA ASP A 295 -19.82 18.45 -10.18
C ASP A 295 -20.70 19.33 -9.31
N GLU A 296 -20.42 20.64 -9.25
CA GLU A 296 -21.21 21.64 -8.51
C GLU A 296 -22.70 21.63 -8.94
N ALA A 297 -22.99 21.17 -10.17
CA ALA A 297 -24.36 21.00 -10.65
C ALA A 297 -25.08 19.74 -10.12
N SER A 298 -24.35 18.79 -9.51
CA SER A 298 -24.91 17.55 -8.97
C SER A 298 -25.85 17.83 -7.80
N PRO A 299 -27.07 17.25 -7.77
CA PRO A 299 -27.98 17.46 -6.66
C PRO A 299 -27.49 16.72 -5.40
N PRO A 300 -27.65 17.32 -4.20
CA PRO A 300 -27.42 16.60 -2.95
C PRO A 300 -28.44 15.45 -2.82
N ILE A 301 -28.00 14.34 -2.22
CA ILE A 301 -28.85 13.16 -2.03
C ILE A 301 -29.58 13.14 -0.68
N ASP A 302 -29.03 13.80 0.34
CA ASP A 302 -29.56 13.90 1.71
C ASP A 302 -30.14 12.56 2.24
N LYS A 303 -29.35 11.48 2.18
CA LYS A 303 -29.79 10.13 2.57
C LYS A 303 -29.25 9.74 3.93
N ARG A 304 -30.12 9.31 4.83
CA ARG A 304 -29.72 8.69 6.09
C ARG A 304 -29.72 7.17 5.96
N ILE A 305 -28.59 6.53 6.28
CA ILE A 305 -28.45 5.07 6.30
C ILE A 305 -27.95 4.58 7.67
N GLN A 306 -28.27 3.33 7.99
CA GLN A 306 -27.63 2.61 9.08
C GLN A 306 -26.60 1.65 8.50
N ILE A 307 -25.45 1.60 9.13
CA ILE A 307 -24.39 0.66 8.80
C ILE A 307 -23.93 -0.09 10.04
N ASN A 308 -23.34 -1.26 9.81
CA ASN A 308 -22.68 -2.05 10.83
C ASN A 308 -21.39 -2.65 10.25
N ASN A 309 -20.30 -2.51 10.99
CA ASN A 309 -19.05 -3.21 10.69
C ASN A 309 -18.30 -3.51 11.99
N GLN A 310 -17.03 -3.86 11.88
CA GLN A 310 -16.17 -4.17 13.03
C GLN A 310 -16.06 -3.05 14.09
N PHE A 311 -16.43 -1.81 13.75
CA PHE A 311 -16.47 -0.66 14.65
C PHE A 311 -17.87 -0.39 15.22
N GLY A 312 -18.81 -1.33 15.03
CA GLY A 312 -20.17 -1.28 15.52
C GLY A 312 -21.16 -0.55 14.61
N ASN A 313 -22.36 -0.35 15.14
CA ASN A 313 -23.46 0.30 14.42
C ASN A 313 -23.24 1.81 14.33
N GLN A 314 -23.43 2.38 13.15
CA GLN A 314 -23.33 3.82 12.90
C GLN A 314 -24.52 4.29 12.04
N THR A 315 -24.93 5.54 12.25
CA THR A 315 -25.89 6.23 11.38
C THR A 315 -25.12 7.25 10.56
N LEU A 316 -25.19 7.16 9.23
CA LEU A 316 -24.53 8.10 8.32
C LEU A 316 -25.57 8.94 7.59
N ASP A 317 -25.32 10.24 7.50
CA ASP A 317 -26.02 11.13 6.59
C ASP A 317 -25.13 11.33 5.36
N LEU A 318 -25.59 10.89 4.19
CA LEU A 318 -24.87 11.01 2.92
C LEU A 318 -25.30 12.32 2.23
N LEU A 319 -24.33 13.10 1.79
CA LEU A 319 -24.55 14.44 1.23
C LEU A 319 -24.48 14.43 -0.30
N GLU A 320 -23.32 14.13 -0.85
CA GLU A 320 -23.03 14.22 -2.28
C GLU A 320 -22.16 13.06 -2.76
N GLN A 321 -22.20 12.80 -4.06
CA GLN A 321 -21.34 11.82 -4.72
C GLN A 321 -20.01 12.47 -5.07
N GLU A 322 -18.93 11.74 -4.84
CA GLU A 322 -17.57 12.30 -4.90
C GLU A 322 -16.68 11.50 -5.84
N PHE A 323 -16.70 10.16 -5.69
CA PHE A 323 -15.77 9.31 -6.42
C PHE A 323 -16.41 8.11 -7.09
N LEU A 324 -15.90 7.76 -8.26
CA LEU A 324 -16.09 6.46 -8.89
C LEU A 324 -14.84 5.61 -8.68
N ALA A 325 -14.95 4.56 -7.87
CA ALA A 325 -13.91 3.55 -7.71
C ALA A 325 -13.99 2.49 -8.80
N THR A 326 -12.84 2.20 -9.41
CA THR A 326 -12.72 1.26 -10.50
C THR A 326 -11.70 0.16 -10.19
N PRO A 327 -12.05 -1.13 -10.35
CA PRO A 327 -11.09 -2.24 -10.38
C PRO A 327 -9.94 -1.90 -11.31
N SER A 328 -8.73 -1.91 -10.76
CA SER A 328 -7.50 -1.53 -11.45
C SER A 328 -6.44 -2.58 -11.19
N GLN A 329 -5.74 -2.99 -12.25
CA GLN A 329 -4.57 -3.83 -12.13
C GLN A 329 -3.36 -2.94 -11.85
N LYS A 330 -2.58 -3.25 -10.82
CA LYS A 330 -1.29 -2.60 -10.60
C LYS A 330 -0.18 -3.42 -11.24
N LEU A 331 0.64 -2.79 -12.06
CA LEU A 331 1.72 -3.42 -12.81
C LEU A 331 3.04 -3.38 -12.04
N GLU A 332 3.44 -2.20 -11.60
CA GLU A 332 4.70 -1.96 -10.89
C GLU A 332 4.55 -0.77 -9.94
N TRP A 333 5.48 -0.65 -9.01
CA TRP A 333 5.55 0.46 -8.08
C TRP A 333 6.96 0.57 -7.51
N GLU A 334 7.33 1.80 -7.12
CA GLU A 334 8.60 2.10 -6.47
C GLU A 334 8.46 3.32 -5.56
N GLN A 335 9.39 3.46 -4.61
CA GLN A 335 9.51 4.68 -3.82
C GLN A 335 10.54 5.58 -4.52
N PRO A 336 10.12 6.71 -5.11
CA PRO A 336 11.04 7.54 -5.87
C PRO A 336 12.05 8.23 -4.96
N LEU A 337 13.18 8.65 -5.54
CA LEU A 337 14.14 9.48 -4.83
C LEU A 337 13.50 10.83 -4.48
N ASN A 338 13.76 11.32 -3.27
CA ASN A 338 13.26 12.63 -2.83
C ASN A 338 13.83 13.80 -3.67
N HIS A 339 13.02 14.86 -3.82
CA HIS A 339 13.58 16.19 -4.00
C HIS A 339 14.19 16.68 -2.71
N PHE A 340 15.27 17.46 -2.79
CA PHE A 340 15.93 18.00 -1.62
C PHE A 340 16.07 19.51 -1.69
N LYS A 341 15.70 20.24 -0.63
CA LYS A 341 16.16 21.61 -0.43
C LYS A 341 17.45 21.58 0.39
N CYS A 342 18.49 22.25 -0.08
CA CYS A 342 19.78 22.33 0.61
C CYS A 342 19.97 23.66 1.30
N TYR A 343 20.40 23.57 2.54
CA TYR A 343 20.76 24.68 3.41
C TYR A 343 22.27 24.73 3.57
N LEU A 344 22.82 25.92 3.78
CA LEU A 344 24.20 26.05 4.23
C LEU A 344 24.33 25.38 5.59
N ALA A 345 25.41 24.62 5.79
CA ALA A 345 25.68 23.94 7.03
C ALA A 345 27.10 24.20 7.51
N GLU A 346 27.25 24.45 8.81
CA GLU A 346 28.54 24.62 9.46
C GLU A 346 28.54 23.97 10.84
N TRP A 347 29.72 23.80 11.44
CA TRP A 347 29.84 23.24 12.79
C TRP A 347 29.19 24.16 13.82
N ALA A 348 28.37 23.58 14.70
CA ALA A 348 27.72 24.35 15.75
C ALA A 348 28.67 24.78 16.88
N ASP A 349 29.66 23.94 17.13
CA ASP A 349 30.73 24.13 18.11
C ASP A 349 32.08 24.30 17.41
N GLU A 350 33.16 24.46 18.18
CA GLU A 350 34.52 24.48 17.62
C GLU A 350 34.74 23.24 16.73
N PRO A 351 35.13 23.45 15.46
CA PRO A 351 35.22 22.37 14.50
C PRO A 351 36.26 21.35 14.98
N PRO A 352 35.91 20.05 15.09
CA PRO A 352 36.91 19.05 15.41
C PRO A 352 37.96 18.99 14.30
N MET A 353 39.16 18.48 14.62
CA MET A 353 40.09 18.07 13.57
C MET A 353 39.43 16.94 12.78
N PHE A 354 38.93 17.27 11.60
CA PHE A 354 38.08 16.38 10.80
C PHE A 354 38.70 16.20 9.42
N GLU A 355 39.51 15.16 9.30
CA GLU A 355 40.15 14.72 8.05
C GLU A 355 39.99 13.21 7.95
N VAL A 356 38.99 12.76 7.18
CA VAL A 356 38.65 11.34 7.08
C VAL A 356 39.07 10.79 5.73
N PRO A 357 40.08 9.90 5.65
CA PRO A 357 40.48 9.30 4.39
C PRO A 357 39.43 8.28 3.91
N VAL A 358 39.06 8.38 2.64
CA VAL A 358 38.08 7.51 1.98
C VAL A 358 38.56 7.12 0.59
N GLN A 359 38.10 5.97 0.11
CA GLN A 359 38.17 5.60 -1.30
C GLN A 359 36.77 5.67 -1.88
N LEU A 360 36.62 6.39 -2.99
CA LEU A 360 35.35 6.67 -3.64
C LEU A 360 35.40 6.16 -5.08
N GLU A 361 34.32 5.54 -5.52
CA GLU A 361 34.17 4.98 -6.85
C GLU A 361 32.75 5.25 -7.35
N ASP A 362 32.64 5.88 -8.52
CA ASP A 362 31.39 6.01 -9.27
C ASP A 362 31.64 5.66 -10.75
N GLN A 363 30.68 5.97 -11.60
CA GLN A 363 30.76 5.70 -13.03
C GLN A 363 31.84 6.50 -13.79
N PHE A 364 32.37 7.59 -13.21
CA PHE A 364 33.32 8.48 -13.86
C PHE A 364 34.74 8.30 -13.32
N VAL A 365 34.88 8.11 -12.01
CA VAL A 365 36.19 8.13 -11.33
C VAL A 365 36.32 7.07 -10.24
N THR A 366 37.58 6.71 -9.98
CA THR A 366 37.97 6.04 -8.73
C THR A 366 39.06 6.87 -8.08
N ILE A 367 38.79 7.41 -6.89
CA ILE A 367 39.68 8.35 -6.20
C ILE A 367 39.93 7.96 -4.75
N ASN A 368 41.13 8.27 -4.26
CA ASN A 368 41.41 8.37 -2.84
C ASN A 368 41.30 9.84 -2.44
N ALA A 369 40.42 10.14 -1.50
CA ALA A 369 40.13 11.50 -1.06
C ALA A 369 40.15 11.60 0.47
N THR A 370 40.25 12.83 0.96
CA THR A 370 40.03 13.18 2.35
C THR A 370 38.75 13.98 2.45
N VAL A 371 37.82 13.52 3.29
CA VAL A 371 36.62 14.24 3.68
C VAL A 371 37.00 15.30 4.70
N LEU A 372 36.61 16.56 4.42
CA LEU A 372 36.86 17.72 5.26
C LEU A 372 35.57 18.12 5.99
N TRP A 373 35.27 19.41 6.14
CA TRP A 373 34.08 19.89 6.86
C TRP A 373 32.78 19.78 6.02
N PRO A 374 31.61 19.76 6.69
CA PRO A 374 30.32 19.89 6.01
C PRO A 374 30.11 21.32 5.50
N GLU A 375 29.44 21.46 4.36
CA GLU A 375 29.05 22.77 3.81
C GLU A 375 27.55 22.87 3.49
N LEU A 376 26.86 21.75 3.26
CA LEU A 376 25.44 21.74 2.98
C LEU A 376 24.73 20.63 3.75
N PHE A 377 23.48 20.89 4.13
CA PHE A 377 22.55 19.90 4.64
C PHE A 377 21.33 19.88 3.71
N ALA A 378 21.00 18.72 3.16
CA ALA A 378 19.87 18.54 2.26
C ALA A 378 18.72 17.83 2.98
N ASN A 379 17.55 18.46 2.94
CA ASN A 379 16.33 17.99 3.54
C ASN A 379 15.30 17.64 2.46
N PRO A 380 14.54 16.54 2.59
CA PRO A 380 13.43 16.25 1.70
C PRO A 380 12.49 17.44 1.62
N VAL A 381 12.02 17.75 0.42
CA VAL A 381 11.13 18.88 0.19
C VAL A 381 9.98 18.45 -0.71
N GLN A 382 8.77 18.82 -0.32
CA GLN A 382 7.61 18.75 -1.18
C GLN A 382 7.72 19.87 -2.23
N LYS A 383 7.53 19.52 -3.50
CA LYS A 383 7.56 20.46 -4.63
C LYS A 383 6.17 20.58 -5.23
N GLU A 384 5.66 21.80 -5.33
CA GLU A 384 4.44 22.12 -6.08
C GLU A 384 4.80 23.07 -7.23
N LYS A 385 4.38 22.73 -8.45
CA LYS A 385 4.66 23.46 -9.68
C LYS A 385 3.35 23.84 -10.34
N MET A 386 3.19 25.12 -10.73
CA MET A 386 2.02 25.53 -11.51
C MET A 386 2.07 24.90 -12.90
N VAL A 387 0.95 24.31 -13.31
CA VAL A 387 0.71 23.82 -14.67
C VAL A 387 -0.55 24.54 -15.16
N GLY A 388 -0.41 25.50 -16.08
CA GLY A 388 -1.55 26.32 -16.53
C GLY A 388 -1.95 27.45 -15.56
N GLU A 389 -3.21 27.92 -15.67
CA GLU A 389 -3.68 29.11 -14.93
C GLU A 389 -4.09 28.82 -13.48
N GLU A 390 -4.58 27.61 -13.18
CA GLU A 390 -5.12 27.25 -11.84
C GLU A 390 -4.75 25.83 -11.37
N GLU A 391 -3.94 25.06 -12.11
CA GLU A 391 -3.56 23.70 -11.70
C GLU A 391 -2.14 23.65 -11.12
N TRP A 392 -1.95 22.74 -10.16
CA TRP A 392 -0.67 22.52 -9.49
C TRP A 392 -0.29 21.05 -9.56
N GLU A 393 0.85 20.78 -10.18
CA GLU A 393 1.52 19.48 -10.14
C GLU A 393 2.27 19.36 -8.81
N LYS A 394 1.88 18.36 -8.00
CA LYS A 394 2.45 18.13 -6.68
C LYS A 394 3.36 16.91 -6.69
N THR A 395 4.58 17.08 -6.22
CA THR A 395 5.52 16.00 -5.88
C THR A 395 5.68 15.95 -4.36
N PRO A 396 5.04 14.98 -3.67
CA PRO A 396 5.19 14.78 -2.24
C PRO A 396 6.59 14.31 -1.85
N ILE A 397 6.87 14.34 -0.54
CA ILE A 397 8.07 13.71 0.02
C ILE A 397 7.90 12.19 -0.06
N SER A 398 8.92 11.49 -0.56
CA SER A 398 8.93 10.04 -0.78
C SER A 398 9.30 9.28 0.48
N ASP A 399 10.44 9.64 1.10
CA ASP A 399 10.80 9.21 2.46
C ASP A 399 11.27 10.42 3.30
N PRO A 400 10.58 10.79 4.37
CA PRO A 400 10.95 11.92 5.22
C PRO A 400 12.24 11.71 6.04
N LYS A 401 12.80 10.48 6.07
CA LYS A 401 14.06 10.17 6.75
C LYS A 401 15.29 10.46 5.91
N ASP A 402 15.14 10.58 4.59
CA ASP A 402 16.24 10.76 3.66
C ASP A 402 16.87 12.14 3.85
N HIS A 403 17.95 12.26 4.62
CA HIS A 403 18.73 13.49 4.65
C HIS A 403 20.14 13.23 4.16
N LEU A 404 20.74 14.26 3.56
CA LEU A 404 22.14 14.23 3.12
C LEU A 404 22.94 15.32 3.80
N THR A 405 24.17 15.00 4.20
CA THR A 405 25.18 16.02 4.57
C THR A 405 26.28 16.01 3.53
N PHE A 406 26.64 17.20 3.04
CA PHE A 406 27.63 17.39 1.99
C PHE A 406 28.94 17.80 2.63
N TYR A 407 29.96 16.97 2.46
CA TYR A 407 31.31 17.26 2.95
C TYR A 407 32.23 17.61 1.79
N LEU A 408 33.05 18.64 1.99
CA LEU A 408 34.06 19.03 1.02
C LEU A 408 35.12 17.93 0.87
N LEU A 409 35.56 17.70 -0.36
CA LEU A 409 36.60 16.72 -0.68
C LEU A 409 37.94 17.39 -1.01
N ALA A 410 39.02 16.80 -0.49
CA ALA A 410 40.39 17.08 -0.92
C ALA A 410 41.02 15.82 -1.53
N TYR A 411 41.55 15.93 -2.74
CA TYR A 411 42.23 14.83 -3.44
C TYR A 411 43.24 15.39 -4.44
N ASN A 412 44.18 14.54 -4.86
CA ASN A 412 45.24 14.93 -5.78
C ASN A 412 45.02 14.30 -7.16
N MET A 413 44.07 14.84 -7.91
CA MET A 413 43.77 14.46 -9.29
C MET A 413 43.40 15.71 -10.09
N THR A 414 43.81 15.78 -11.35
CA THR A 414 43.34 16.83 -12.25
C THR A 414 41.92 16.49 -12.69
N PRO A 415 40.92 17.33 -12.39
CA PRO A 415 39.54 17.08 -12.81
C PRO A 415 39.44 17.01 -14.33
N GLN A 416 38.79 15.95 -14.84
CA GLN A 416 38.39 15.86 -16.24
C GLN A 416 37.00 16.48 -16.43
N VAL A 417 36.63 16.74 -17.68
CA VAL A 417 35.30 17.26 -18.04
C VAL A 417 34.52 16.17 -18.75
N TRP A 418 33.27 15.96 -18.35
CA TRP A 418 32.34 15.04 -18.99
C TRP A 418 31.12 15.83 -19.49
N GLU A 419 30.58 15.42 -20.63
CA GLU A 419 29.28 15.87 -21.11
C GLU A 419 28.24 14.82 -20.70
N VAL A 420 27.23 15.22 -19.95
CA VAL A 420 26.17 14.34 -19.43
C VAL A 420 24.82 14.87 -19.87
N THR A 421 23.99 14.02 -20.44
CA THR A 421 22.59 14.35 -20.77
C THR A 421 21.67 13.61 -19.80
N VAL A 422 20.72 14.33 -19.22
CA VAL A 422 19.82 13.84 -18.16
C VAL A 422 18.38 14.24 -18.44
N THR A 423 17.41 13.54 -17.86
CA THR A 423 15.99 13.94 -17.95
C THR A 423 15.73 15.24 -17.20
N ASN A 424 14.80 16.02 -17.69
CA ASN A 424 14.41 17.28 -17.08
C ASN A 424 12.96 17.22 -16.61
N GLN A 425 12.67 17.90 -15.51
CA GLN A 425 11.35 17.93 -14.85
C GLN A 425 10.74 19.35 -14.80
N PHE A 426 11.36 20.32 -15.49
CA PHE A 426 10.94 21.72 -15.49
C PHE A 426 10.56 22.21 -16.88
N ASP A 427 9.35 22.73 -17.02
CA ASP A 427 8.87 23.39 -18.23
C ASP A 427 9.46 24.81 -18.38
N PRO A 428 9.44 25.42 -19.58
CA PRO A 428 8.90 24.95 -20.87
C PRO A 428 9.91 24.17 -21.74
N ALA A 429 10.94 23.61 -21.12
CA ALA A 429 12.09 23.06 -21.82
C ALA A 429 11.89 21.62 -22.31
N PRO A 430 12.75 21.13 -23.23
CA PRO A 430 12.74 19.72 -23.60
C PRO A 430 12.88 18.80 -22.39
N ASP A 431 12.42 17.56 -22.53
CA ASP A 431 12.47 16.49 -21.51
C ASP A 431 13.91 16.09 -21.10
N TYR A 432 14.93 16.79 -21.61
CA TYR A 432 16.33 16.58 -21.30
C TYR A 432 17.15 17.88 -21.15
N GLN A 433 18.23 17.77 -20.39
CA GLN A 433 19.24 18.82 -20.23
C GLN A 433 20.65 18.22 -20.39
N THR A 434 21.54 18.93 -21.08
CA THR A 434 22.96 18.54 -21.18
C THR A 434 23.81 19.45 -20.30
N LEU A 435 24.69 18.83 -19.51
CA LEU A 435 25.58 19.44 -18.53
C LEU A 435 27.04 19.08 -18.85
N TRP A 436 27.94 20.05 -18.77
CA TRP A 436 29.39 19.82 -18.75
C TRP A 436 29.88 19.87 -17.32
N ILE A 437 30.26 18.73 -16.78
CA ILE A 437 30.62 18.57 -15.37
C ILE A 437 32.12 18.37 -15.20
N THR A 438 32.66 18.81 -14.08
CA THR A 438 34.05 18.58 -13.69
C THR A 438 34.13 18.02 -12.27
N GLY A 439 35.23 17.33 -11.99
CA GLY A 439 35.50 16.45 -10.85
C GLY A 439 34.81 16.79 -9.51
N PRO A 440 34.59 15.78 -8.66
CA PRO A 440 33.69 15.91 -7.52
C PRO A 440 34.20 16.96 -6.53
N LYS A 441 33.31 17.86 -6.10
CA LYS A 441 33.54 18.85 -5.06
C LYS A 441 33.14 18.32 -3.68
N TYR A 442 32.01 17.60 -3.63
CA TYR A 442 31.47 17.06 -2.38
C TYR A 442 31.30 15.55 -2.41
N LEU A 443 31.32 14.97 -1.21
CA LEU A 443 30.69 13.70 -0.90
C LEU A 443 29.41 13.99 -0.11
N ALA A 444 28.25 13.72 -0.68
CA ALA A 444 26.97 13.75 0.02
C ALA A 444 26.72 12.38 0.66
N VAL A 445 26.42 12.35 1.95
CA VAL A 445 26.25 11.11 2.72
C VAL A 445 24.88 11.05 3.40
N PRO A 446 24.19 9.89 3.35
CA PRO A 446 23.00 9.64 4.14
C PRO A 446 23.24 9.98 5.61
N THR A 447 22.34 10.76 6.18
CA THR A 447 22.49 11.34 7.50
C THR A 447 21.19 11.24 8.29
N GLN A 448 21.27 10.71 9.51
CA GLN A 448 20.18 10.78 10.48
C GLN A 448 20.07 12.22 11.02
N LYS A 449 18.85 12.75 11.08
CA LYS A 449 18.55 14.07 11.63
C LYS A 449 17.76 13.97 12.94
N GLY A 450 18.37 14.38 14.04
CA GLY A 450 17.75 14.32 15.37
C GLY A 450 17.28 12.91 15.73
N ASP A 451 16.03 12.80 16.18
CA ASP A 451 15.44 11.53 16.61
C ASP A 451 14.82 10.71 15.46
N HIS A 452 14.96 11.16 14.20
CA HIS A 452 14.57 10.35 13.03
C HIS A 452 15.38 9.05 13.02
N SER A 453 14.84 7.99 12.40
CA SER A 453 15.69 6.84 12.07
C SER A 453 16.65 7.21 10.93
N PRO A 454 17.85 6.60 10.85
CA PRO A 454 18.76 6.83 9.72
C PRO A 454 18.12 6.46 8.37
N PRO A 455 18.50 7.13 7.27
CA PRO A 455 18.15 6.66 5.93
C PRO A 455 18.70 5.24 5.69
N ASP A 456 17.90 4.37 5.08
CA ASP A 456 18.23 2.96 4.83
C ASP A 456 18.26 2.59 3.34
N SER A 457 17.62 3.37 2.48
CA SER A 457 17.58 3.18 1.01
C SER A 457 18.41 4.21 0.23
N LEU A 458 18.88 5.28 0.88
CA LEU A 458 19.55 6.40 0.21
C LEU A 458 21.04 6.13 -0.07
N ASP A 459 21.46 6.42 -1.29
CA ASP A 459 22.86 6.30 -1.72
C ASP A 459 23.78 7.39 -1.16
N HIS A 460 25.09 7.11 -1.21
CA HIS A 460 26.09 8.17 -1.14
C HIS A 460 26.25 8.78 -2.52
N PHE A 461 26.53 10.07 -2.60
CA PHE A 461 26.75 10.71 -3.90
C PHE A 461 28.10 11.43 -3.98
N LEU A 462 28.80 11.22 -5.10
CA LEU A 462 29.85 12.12 -5.55
C LEU A 462 29.20 13.28 -6.31
N VAL A 463 29.50 14.52 -5.89
CA VAL A 463 28.82 15.72 -6.36
C VAL A 463 29.78 16.54 -7.22
N TYR A 464 29.53 16.56 -8.53
CA TYR A 464 30.34 17.23 -9.54
C TYR A 464 29.89 18.67 -9.76
N GLU A 465 30.83 19.56 -10.06
CA GLU A 465 30.54 20.94 -10.40
C GLU A 465 30.12 21.05 -11.87
N VAL A 466 29.03 21.80 -12.13
CA VAL A 466 28.57 22.10 -13.49
C VAL A 466 29.31 23.34 -14.00
N LEU A 467 30.09 23.16 -15.07
CA LEU A 467 30.84 24.23 -15.74
C LEU A 467 30.02 24.95 -16.81
N ASP A 468 29.21 24.21 -17.56
CA ASP A 468 28.39 24.72 -18.65
C ASP A 468 27.12 23.87 -18.80
N TYR A 469 26.11 24.40 -19.47
CA TYR A 469 24.81 23.76 -19.66
C TYR A 469 24.09 24.30 -20.89
N THR A 470 23.20 23.49 -21.47
CA THR A 470 22.49 23.87 -22.70
C THR A 470 21.41 24.93 -22.50
N TRP A 471 20.76 24.98 -21.33
CA TRP A 471 19.65 25.89 -21.03
C TRP A 471 19.33 25.92 -19.52
N VAL A 472 18.50 26.88 -19.08
CA VAL A 472 18.11 27.14 -17.68
C VAL A 472 16.60 27.02 -17.51
N PRO A 473 16.09 26.30 -16.48
CA PRO A 473 14.69 26.32 -16.10
C PRO A 473 14.13 27.72 -15.86
N GLU A 474 12.93 27.97 -16.39
CA GLU A 474 12.10 29.12 -16.01
C GLU A 474 10.91 28.57 -15.22
N ALA A 475 11.17 28.08 -14.00
CA ALA A 475 10.16 27.46 -13.16
C ALA A 475 10.05 28.18 -11.81
N SER A 476 8.84 28.58 -11.46
CA SER A 476 8.48 29.04 -10.11
C SER A 476 7.80 27.90 -9.37
N LEU A 477 8.30 27.59 -8.17
CA LEU A 477 7.85 26.47 -7.36
C LEU A 477 7.34 26.96 -6.02
N PHE A 478 6.37 26.25 -5.45
CA PHE A 478 6.07 26.32 -4.03
C PHE A 478 6.72 25.11 -3.33
N LEU A 479 7.64 25.39 -2.41
CA LEU A 479 8.43 24.40 -1.70
C LEU A 479 8.02 24.37 -0.23
N ARG A 480 7.78 23.17 0.29
CA ARG A 480 7.47 22.92 1.71
C ARG A 480 8.36 21.81 2.24
N ASP A 481 9.15 22.12 3.25
CA ASP A 481 9.83 21.14 4.07
C ASP A 481 9.58 21.44 5.56
N GLN A 482 10.22 20.68 6.45
CA GLN A 482 10.07 20.84 7.89
C GLN A 482 10.61 22.18 8.45
N PHE A 483 11.34 22.95 7.64
CA PHE A 483 11.98 24.19 8.05
C PHE A 483 11.27 25.42 7.48
N THR A 484 10.80 25.34 6.23
CA THR A 484 10.31 26.48 5.46
C THR A 484 9.14 26.11 4.56
N GLU A 485 8.28 27.11 4.32
CA GLU A 485 7.27 27.12 3.26
C GLU A 485 7.44 28.39 2.44
N GLN A 486 7.77 28.27 1.16
CA GLN A 486 8.06 29.44 0.34
C GLN A 486 7.89 29.21 -1.15
N TYR A 487 7.68 30.31 -1.87
CA TYR A 487 7.92 30.34 -3.32
C TYR A 487 9.42 30.46 -3.59
N ALA A 488 9.90 29.76 -4.62
CA ALA A 488 11.27 29.82 -5.08
C ALA A 488 11.32 29.71 -6.61
N ASP A 489 12.06 30.61 -7.24
CA ASP A 489 12.37 30.50 -8.66
C ASP A 489 13.60 29.62 -8.86
N VAL A 490 13.53 28.72 -9.84
CA VAL A 490 14.63 27.87 -10.25
C VAL A 490 15.50 28.62 -11.25
N HIS A 491 16.80 28.65 -10.98
CA HIS A 491 17.81 29.27 -11.82
C HIS A 491 18.71 28.19 -12.42
N VAL A 492 20.02 28.40 -12.40
CA VAL A 492 21.00 27.59 -13.12
C VAL A 492 21.35 26.29 -12.40
N PRO A 493 21.66 25.19 -13.11
CA PRO A 493 22.24 24.01 -12.50
C PRO A 493 23.63 24.34 -11.96
N LYS A 494 23.93 23.86 -10.75
CA LYS A 494 25.21 24.06 -10.04
C LYS A 494 25.98 22.78 -9.85
N TYR A 495 25.28 21.70 -9.52
CA TYR A 495 25.92 20.42 -9.27
C TYR A 495 25.16 19.26 -9.90
N PHE A 496 25.90 18.21 -10.23
CA PHE A 496 25.37 16.93 -10.66
C PHE A 496 25.89 15.86 -9.71
N ALA A 497 25.00 15.15 -9.03
CA ALA A 497 25.36 14.16 -8.03
C ALA A 497 25.07 12.75 -8.53
N VAL A 498 26.05 11.87 -8.31
CA VAL A 498 26.03 10.50 -8.80
C VAL A 498 26.24 9.50 -7.69
N PRO A 499 25.44 8.41 -7.64
CA PRO A 499 25.61 7.34 -6.69
C PRO A 499 27.06 6.84 -6.68
N ALA A 500 27.61 6.72 -5.47
CA ALA A 500 29.01 6.45 -5.27
C ALA A 500 29.19 5.34 -4.23
N LYS A 501 30.01 4.36 -4.60
CA LYS A 501 30.55 3.40 -3.65
C LYS A 501 31.60 4.08 -2.80
N LYS A 502 31.53 3.89 -1.49
CA LYS A 502 32.43 4.52 -0.52
C LYS A 502 33.06 3.48 0.40
N THR A 503 34.38 3.47 0.46
CA THR A 503 35.14 2.69 1.44
C THR A 503 35.76 3.62 2.49
N HIS A 504 35.42 3.39 3.76
CA HIS A 504 36.01 4.08 4.92
C HIS A 504 36.51 3.03 5.92
N GLY A 505 37.82 3.03 6.20
CA GLY A 505 38.46 1.98 6.99
C GLY A 505 38.29 0.61 6.31
N SER A 506 37.66 -0.35 6.99
CA SER A 506 37.34 -1.67 6.46
C SER A 506 35.90 -1.82 5.96
N VAL A 507 35.10 -0.74 5.99
CA VAL A 507 33.69 -0.77 5.63
C VAL A 507 33.52 -0.20 4.23
N THR A 508 32.88 -0.96 3.36
CA THR A 508 32.51 -0.53 2.00
C THR A 508 30.99 -0.47 1.91
N THR A 509 30.47 0.71 1.62
CA THR A 509 29.07 0.95 1.29
C THR A 509 28.93 0.86 -0.24
N PRO A 510 28.18 -0.12 -0.78
CA PRO A 510 27.94 -0.23 -2.21
C PRO A 510 26.94 0.83 -2.69
N ILE A 511 26.80 0.95 -4.02
CA ILE A 511 25.68 1.66 -4.64
C ILE A 511 24.43 0.80 -4.48
N ILE A 512 23.34 1.40 -4.01
CA ILE A 512 22.03 0.76 -3.84
C ILE A 512 21.26 0.85 -5.16
N GLU A 513 21.11 2.06 -5.71
CA GLU A 513 20.43 2.35 -6.97
C GLU A 513 21.34 3.16 -7.90
N GLY A 514 21.68 2.57 -9.06
CA GLY A 514 22.67 3.15 -9.98
C GLY A 514 22.08 4.19 -10.95
N ASP A 515 20.77 4.15 -11.14
CA ASP A 515 20.09 4.92 -12.19
C ASP A 515 19.58 6.29 -11.71
N TYR A 516 19.44 6.50 -10.40
CA TYR A 516 19.02 7.80 -9.85
C TYR A 516 20.20 8.76 -9.67
N HIS A 517 20.11 9.91 -10.33
CA HIS A 517 21.03 11.04 -10.16
C HIS A 517 20.27 12.25 -9.61
N LEU A 518 20.98 13.21 -9.04
CA LEU A 518 20.41 14.50 -8.63
C LEU A 518 21.07 15.62 -9.42
N VAL A 519 20.27 16.54 -9.97
CA VAL A 519 20.74 17.83 -10.44
C VAL A 519 20.38 18.88 -9.41
N PHE A 520 21.37 19.58 -8.88
CA PHE A 520 21.16 20.67 -7.92
C PHE A 520 21.12 21.99 -8.66
N TYR A 521 19.95 22.63 -8.63
CA TYR A 521 19.73 23.96 -9.18
C TYR A 521 19.85 25.00 -8.09
N TRP A 522 20.42 26.14 -8.43
CA TRP A 522 20.29 27.31 -7.59
C TRP A 522 18.82 27.77 -7.61
N ILE A 523 18.27 28.02 -6.42
CA ILE A 523 16.95 28.62 -6.22
C ILE A 523 17.04 29.91 -5.40
N ASP A 524 16.04 30.78 -5.51
CA ASP A 524 15.88 31.87 -4.57
C ASP A 524 15.54 31.31 -3.18
N GLY A 525 16.53 31.37 -2.30
CA GLY A 525 16.48 30.72 -1.00
C GLY A 525 15.58 31.43 -0.02
N GLY A 526 15.30 32.73 -0.20
CA GLY A 526 14.43 33.55 0.66
C GLY A 526 15.20 34.46 1.62
N SER A 527 14.51 35.04 2.60
CA SER A 527 15.18 35.88 3.60
C SER A 527 16.01 35.02 4.56
N ALA A 528 17.27 35.41 4.77
CA ALA A 528 18.16 34.70 5.68
C ALA A 528 17.53 34.50 7.07
N TYR A 529 17.43 33.24 7.48
CA TYR A 529 16.91 32.81 8.77
C TYR A 529 17.90 31.83 9.41
N ASN A 530 18.12 31.98 10.72
CA ASN A 530 19.10 31.22 11.48
C ASN A 530 18.54 30.76 12.85
N GLU A 531 18.98 29.56 13.23
CA GLU A 531 19.31 29.07 14.59
C GLU A 531 18.35 28.12 15.33
N VAL A 532 18.44 26.82 14.98
CA VAL A 532 18.44 25.74 15.98
C VAL A 532 19.59 24.77 15.64
N PRO A 533 20.46 24.37 16.59
CA PRO A 533 21.46 23.34 16.34
C PRO A 533 20.77 22.07 15.85
N LEU A 534 21.27 21.51 14.76
CA LEU A 534 20.77 20.30 14.16
C LEU A 534 21.69 19.14 14.56
N PRO A 535 21.29 18.31 15.56
CA PRO A 535 22.02 17.09 15.84
C PRO A 535 21.86 16.16 14.65
N ILE A 536 22.99 15.69 14.13
CA ILE A 536 23.01 14.69 13.07
C ILE A 536 23.87 13.50 13.48
N GLU A 537 23.60 12.35 12.90
CA GLU A 537 24.44 11.16 13.04
C GLU A 537 24.60 10.50 11.67
N ASN A 538 25.85 10.27 11.29
CA ASN A 538 26.16 9.49 10.11
C ASN A 538 27.39 8.64 10.38
N GLN A 539 27.91 7.99 9.35
CA GLN A 539 29.09 7.13 9.42
C GLN A 539 30.40 7.80 9.88
N PHE A 540 30.43 9.14 9.97
CA PHE A 540 31.55 9.88 10.56
C PHE A 540 31.29 10.25 12.04
N GLY A 541 30.20 9.73 12.61
CA GLY A 541 29.80 9.90 14.00
C GLY A 541 28.75 10.99 14.20
N LYS A 542 28.44 11.23 15.48
CA LYS A 542 27.52 12.29 15.92
C LYS A 542 28.15 13.66 15.73
N GLN A 543 27.38 14.58 15.16
CA GLN A 543 27.78 15.94 14.87
C GLN A 543 26.65 16.90 15.23
N LEU A 544 27.01 18.15 15.48
CA LEU A 544 26.05 19.22 15.72
C LEU A 544 26.33 20.31 14.69
N LEU A 545 25.34 20.58 13.83
CA LEU A 545 25.48 21.56 12.76
C LEU A 545 24.57 22.76 13.00
N TRP A 546 25.05 23.96 12.69
CA TRP A 546 24.14 25.05 12.34
C TRP A 546 23.70 24.86 10.90
N TRP A 547 22.43 25.13 10.62
CA TRP A 547 21.93 25.26 9.26
C TRP A 547 21.40 26.68 9.05
N GLN A 548 21.57 27.16 7.83
CA GLN A 548 21.19 28.51 7.44
C GLN A 548 20.49 28.49 6.08
N GLN A 549 19.30 29.10 6.05
CA GLN A 549 18.68 29.55 4.80
C GLN A 549 19.44 30.77 4.29
N SER A 550 19.79 30.75 3.01
CA SER A 550 20.50 31.85 2.36
C SER A 550 19.61 32.51 1.30
N GLU A 551 20.09 33.60 0.70
CA GLU A 551 19.43 34.15 -0.50
C GLU A 551 19.50 33.18 -1.69
N TYR A 552 20.43 32.22 -1.65
CA TYR A 552 20.82 31.35 -2.76
C TYR A 552 20.96 29.90 -2.30
N ASP A 553 19.83 29.23 -2.09
CA ASP A 553 19.79 27.82 -1.70
C ASP A 553 19.87 26.91 -2.94
N LEU A 554 19.92 25.59 -2.71
CA LEU A 554 19.85 24.61 -3.80
C LEU A 554 18.59 23.76 -3.72
N LEU A 555 18.06 23.41 -4.88
CA LEU A 555 17.06 22.36 -5.06
C LEU A 555 17.71 21.18 -5.79
N GLY A 556 17.89 20.07 -5.09
CA GLY A 556 18.22 18.77 -5.65
C GLY A 556 16.98 18.12 -6.26
N ALA A 557 17.00 17.96 -7.58
CA ALA A 557 15.95 17.30 -8.34
C ALA A 557 16.42 15.93 -8.85
N PRO A 558 15.68 14.84 -8.59
CA PRO A 558 15.89 13.55 -9.23
C PRO A 558 15.88 13.67 -10.75
N SER A 559 16.76 12.91 -11.38
CA SER A 559 16.91 12.89 -12.83
C SER A 559 17.52 11.56 -13.25
N VAL A 560 17.19 11.13 -14.48
CA VAL A 560 17.69 9.90 -15.09
C VAL A 560 18.74 10.27 -16.13
N LYS A 561 19.91 9.65 -16.05
CA LYS A 561 20.98 9.84 -17.02
C LYS A 561 20.66 9.14 -18.35
N LEU A 562 20.64 9.91 -19.44
CA LEU A 562 20.33 9.46 -20.79
C LEU A 562 21.57 9.17 -21.64
N ASP A 563 22.62 9.99 -21.54
CA ASP A 563 23.87 9.83 -22.30
C ASP A 563 25.08 10.40 -21.55
N VAL A 564 26.27 9.87 -21.82
CA VAL A 564 27.55 10.34 -21.28
C VAL A 564 28.62 10.31 -22.36
N LYS A 565 29.33 11.43 -22.54
CA LYS A 565 30.55 11.49 -23.35
C LYS A 565 31.74 11.84 -22.47
N GLY A 566 32.73 10.96 -22.52
CA GLY A 566 33.98 11.10 -21.78
C GLY A 566 34.92 12.16 -22.36
N PRO A 567 35.98 12.50 -21.60
CA PRO A 567 37.01 13.47 -21.97
C PRO A 567 37.90 13.05 -23.15
#